data_AF-A0A9R0K5D9-F1
#
_entry.id   AF-A0A9R0K5D9-F1
#
_cell.length_a   1.000
_cell.length_b   1.000
_cell.length_c   1.000
_cell.angle_alpha   90.00
_cell.angle_beta   90.00
_cell.angle_gamma   90.00
#
_symmetry.space_group_name_H-M   'P 1'
#
loop_
_entity.id
_entity.type
_entity.pdbx_description
1 polymer ?
#
loop_
_entity_poly.entity_id
_entity_poly.type
_entity_poly.pdbx_seq_one_letter_code
_entity_poly.pdbx_strand_id
1 'polypeptide(L)'
;MAGERTDLRVSEAVYLEELSRTPQKKIDVSVEKRKSLKVRYYYGIIFLTTNFVAWLVRDYIQRVIPENHFLRTCGVGGHDCIQTIGVLRISFGCFIFFFLMFLTTLNTNKLQEVRNAWHSGWWLIKCVLLVISMTSPFFLHSEYVHFYGEFARIGAGVFLALQLISVIQFIAWWNNYWMPDVKRKQSCSLGLFMSTVFYVASICGVVALYILYVPRSSCTLNIFFITWTAVLLIVMMLITLHSKVNRGLLSSGIMAAYVVFLCWSAIRSEPAGDKCSPQKQVTGHHDWITVFSFFIGICAIVMATFSTGIDSESFQFRKDEVEEEDDIPYKYGFFHLVFSLGAMYFAMLFINWDLNSSTRTWSIDVGWASTWVKIINEWFAATIYMWKLISPVVRQAKIVDEGAIQPDQSC
;
A
#
# COMPACT_ATOMS: atom_id res chain seq x y z
N MET A 1 -33.63 13.08 61.00
CA MET A 1 -34.59 12.58 59.98
C MET A 1 -34.72 13.48 58.73
N ALA A 2 -34.39 14.77 58.75
CA ALA A 2 -34.43 15.62 57.54
C ALA A 2 -33.19 15.49 56.63
N GLY A 3 -31.98 15.34 57.19
CA GLY A 3 -30.73 15.26 56.42
C GLY A 3 -30.55 13.98 55.59
N GLU A 4 -31.01 12.84 56.10
CA GLU A 4 -30.89 11.52 55.45
C GLU A 4 -31.80 11.39 54.21
N ARG A 5 -32.92 12.12 54.18
CA ARG A 5 -33.88 12.15 53.05
C ARG A 5 -33.41 13.08 51.92
N THR A 6 -32.57 14.08 52.22
CA THR A 6 -31.92 14.94 51.21
C THR A 6 -30.74 14.25 50.53
N ASP A 7 -29.91 13.52 51.28
CA ASP A 7 -28.77 12.78 50.70
C ASP A 7 -29.20 11.67 49.75
N LEU A 8 -30.29 10.95 50.07
CA LEU A 8 -30.87 9.92 49.20
C LEU A 8 -31.39 10.50 47.86
N ARG A 9 -32.03 11.67 47.88
CA ARG A 9 -32.50 12.32 46.63
C ARG A 9 -31.36 12.88 45.78
N VAL A 10 -30.28 13.37 46.41
CA VAL A 10 -29.09 13.83 45.70
C VAL A 10 -28.38 12.66 45.03
N SER A 11 -28.24 11.53 45.73
CA SER A 11 -27.63 10.32 45.18
C SER A 11 -28.43 9.72 44.00
N GLU A 12 -29.76 9.69 44.10
CA GLU A 12 -30.63 9.22 43.01
C GLU A 12 -30.62 10.16 41.79
N ALA A 13 -30.54 11.49 42.01
CA ALA A 13 -30.40 12.46 40.93
C ALA A 13 -29.07 12.34 40.19
N VAL A 14 -27.95 12.17 40.91
CA VAL A 14 -26.63 11.91 40.30
C VAL A 14 -26.64 10.60 39.52
N TYR A 15 -27.27 9.56 40.05
CA TYR A 15 -27.36 8.25 39.39
C TYR A 15 -28.19 8.31 38.10
N LEU A 16 -29.31 9.03 38.11
CA LEU A 16 -30.14 9.26 36.92
C LEU A 16 -29.44 10.16 35.89
N GLU A 17 -28.65 11.13 36.34
CA GLU A 17 -27.85 11.97 35.46
C GLU A 17 -26.71 11.16 34.80
N GLU A 18 -26.08 10.25 35.53
CA GLU A 18 -25.03 9.36 35.02
C GLU A 18 -25.60 8.27 34.09
N LEU A 19 -26.80 7.76 34.39
CA LEU A 19 -27.56 6.81 33.56
C LEU A 19 -28.11 7.44 32.27
N SER A 20 -28.41 8.74 32.27
CA SER A 20 -28.82 9.48 31.06
C SER A 20 -27.62 9.97 30.22
N ARG A 21 -26.49 10.26 30.87
CA ARG A 21 -25.24 10.64 30.20
C ARG A 21 -24.57 9.48 29.47
N THR A 22 -24.78 8.23 29.90
CA THR A 22 -24.19 7.03 29.27
C THR A 22 -24.72 6.75 27.85
N PRO A 23 -26.05 6.73 27.59
CA PRO A 23 -26.59 6.63 26.23
C PRO A 23 -26.17 7.79 25.33
N GLN A 24 -26.23 9.02 25.85
CA GLN A 24 -25.87 10.22 25.08
C GLN A 24 -24.38 10.22 24.70
N LYS A 25 -23.49 9.87 25.63
CA LYS A 25 -22.04 9.71 25.38
C LYS A 25 -21.78 8.64 24.31
N LYS A 26 -22.50 7.51 24.35
CA LYS A 26 -22.39 6.47 23.30
C LYS A 26 -22.85 6.95 21.93
N ILE A 27 -23.93 7.74 21.89
CA ILE A 27 -24.39 8.37 20.64
C ILE A 27 -23.31 9.32 20.11
N ASP A 28 -22.78 10.22 20.94
CA ASP A 28 -21.77 11.19 20.53
C ASP A 28 -20.48 10.52 20.03
N VAL A 29 -20.00 9.49 20.73
CA VAL A 29 -18.87 8.65 20.31
C VAL A 29 -19.14 8.00 18.95
N SER A 30 -20.33 7.43 18.76
CA SER A 30 -20.69 6.79 17.49
C SER A 30 -20.76 7.78 16.32
N VAL A 31 -21.20 9.01 16.58
CA VAL A 31 -21.27 10.09 15.59
C VAL A 31 -19.87 10.53 15.18
N GLU A 32 -18.99 10.76 16.15
CA GLU A 32 -17.61 11.21 15.86
C GLU A 32 -16.80 10.10 15.17
N LYS A 33 -17.00 8.83 15.57
CA LYS A 33 -16.42 7.66 14.87
C LYS A 33 -16.88 7.59 13.42
N ARG A 34 -18.17 7.77 13.15
CA ARG A 34 -18.72 7.80 11.78
C ARG A 34 -18.15 8.97 10.97
N LYS A 35 -17.97 10.12 11.58
CA LYS A 35 -17.38 11.31 10.94
C LYS A 35 -15.92 11.05 10.55
N SER A 36 -15.12 10.50 11.45
CA SER A 36 -13.74 10.07 11.17
C SER A 36 -13.68 9.05 10.01
N LEU A 37 -14.56 8.06 10.02
CA LEU A 37 -14.68 7.06 8.95
C LEU A 37 -15.11 7.64 7.59
N LYS A 38 -15.84 8.75 7.57
CA LYS A 38 -16.18 9.46 6.33
C LYS A 38 -14.99 10.28 5.82
N VAL A 39 -14.24 10.89 6.74
CA VAL A 39 -13.16 11.83 6.44
C VAL A 39 -12.02 11.18 5.63
N ARG A 40 -11.67 9.92 5.90
CA ARG A 40 -10.69 9.18 5.08
C ARG A 40 -11.00 9.18 3.59
N TYR A 41 -12.27 9.16 3.19
CA TYR A 41 -12.65 9.20 1.77
C TYR A 41 -12.38 10.57 1.15
N TYR A 42 -12.54 11.66 1.89
CA TYR A 42 -12.14 13.00 1.40
C TYR A 42 -10.63 13.07 1.16
N TYR A 43 -9.82 12.51 2.05
CA TYR A 43 -8.37 12.38 1.83
C TYR A 43 -8.04 11.49 0.62
N GLY A 44 -8.77 10.39 0.43
CA GLY A 44 -8.70 9.56 -0.78
C GLY A 44 -9.01 10.34 -2.05
N ILE A 45 -10.05 11.18 -2.05
CA ILE A 45 -10.44 12.03 -3.17
C ILE A 45 -9.39 13.11 -3.45
N ILE A 46 -8.83 13.74 -2.42
CA ILE A 46 -7.72 14.70 -2.57
C ILE A 46 -6.55 14.01 -3.27
N PHE A 47 -6.14 12.84 -2.78
CA PHE A 47 -5.04 12.07 -3.37
C PHE A 47 -5.31 11.66 -4.82
N LEU A 48 -6.53 11.17 -5.12
CA LEU A 48 -6.96 10.85 -6.48
C LEU A 48 -6.90 12.08 -7.40
N THR A 49 -7.41 13.21 -6.93
CA THR A 49 -7.39 14.48 -7.69
C THR A 49 -5.96 14.89 -7.98
N THR A 50 -5.04 14.76 -7.02
CA THR A 50 -3.62 15.05 -7.23
C THR A 50 -2.99 14.12 -8.27
N ASN A 51 -3.33 12.83 -8.28
CA ASN A 51 -2.87 11.89 -9.31
C ASN A 51 -3.36 12.31 -10.71
N PHE A 52 -4.63 12.69 -10.84
CA PHE A 52 -5.18 13.21 -12.10
C PHE A 52 -4.47 14.49 -12.54
N VAL A 53 -4.23 15.43 -11.63
CA VAL A 53 -3.50 16.67 -11.95
C VAL A 53 -2.06 16.35 -12.38
N ALA A 54 -1.36 15.47 -11.67
CA ALA A 54 -0.01 15.05 -12.04
C ALA A 54 0.02 14.42 -13.44
N TRP A 55 -1.00 13.63 -13.80
CA TRP A 55 -1.13 13.06 -15.13
C TRP A 55 -1.37 14.15 -16.19
N LEU A 56 -2.29 15.07 -15.94
CA LEU A 56 -2.58 16.16 -16.87
C LEU A 56 -1.33 17.02 -17.13
N VAL A 57 -0.57 17.30 -16.07
CA VAL A 57 0.71 18.00 -16.17
C VAL A 57 1.69 17.15 -16.99
N ARG A 58 1.87 15.86 -16.70
CA ARG A 58 2.81 15.01 -17.44
C ARG A 58 2.50 14.94 -18.94
N ASP A 59 1.26 14.67 -19.31
CA ASP A 59 0.90 14.34 -20.70
C ASP A 59 0.57 15.58 -21.54
N TYR A 60 0.15 16.70 -20.93
CA TYR A 60 -0.39 17.85 -21.66
C TYR A 60 0.27 19.21 -21.38
N ILE A 61 1.24 19.30 -20.45
CA ILE A 61 1.89 20.60 -20.12
C ILE A 61 2.51 21.31 -21.33
N GLN A 62 2.99 20.54 -22.31
CA GLN A 62 3.60 21.05 -23.54
C GLN A 62 2.65 21.87 -24.41
N ARG A 63 1.33 21.64 -24.32
CA ARG A 63 0.33 22.42 -25.05
C ARG A 63 0.08 23.79 -24.41
N VAL A 64 0.53 23.99 -23.18
CA VAL A 64 0.20 25.15 -22.33
C VAL A 64 1.40 26.07 -22.16
N ILE A 65 2.63 25.54 -22.07
CA ILE A 65 3.83 26.33 -21.81
C ILE A 65 4.61 26.63 -23.11
N PRO A 66 4.97 27.89 -23.39
CA PRO A 66 5.76 28.27 -24.56
C PRO A 66 7.22 27.77 -24.48
N GLU A 67 7.80 27.44 -25.65
CA GLU A 67 9.13 26.80 -25.80
C GLU A 67 10.31 27.60 -25.18
N ASN A 68 10.18 28.91 -25.03
CA ASN A 68 11.23 29.77 -24.46
C ASN A 68 11.48 29.53 -22.96
N HIS A 69 10.45 29.16 -22.20
CA HIS A 69 10.58 28.79 -20.78
C HIS A 69 11.19 27.37 -20.64
N PHE A 70 10.98 26.52 -21.65
CA PHE A 70 11.42 25.14 -21.68
C PHE A 70 12.96 25.02 -21.72
N LEU A 71 13.62 25.77 -22.62
CA LEU A 71 15.09 25.76 -22.76
C LEU A 71 15.84 26.26 -21.51
N ARG A 72 15.24 27.21 -20.76
CA ARG A 72 15.88 27.85 -19.60
C ARG A 72 15.89 26.96 -18.35
N THR A 73 14.92 26.05 -18.20
CA THR A 73 14.78 25.19 -17.01
C THR A 73 15.47 23.84 -17.16
N CYS A 74 15.52 23.29 -18.38
CA CYS A 74 15.99 21.93 -18.65
C CYS A 74 17.25 21.84 -19.53
N GLY A 75 17.78 22.98 -20.00
CA GLY A 75 18.94 23.00 -20.90
C GLY A 75 18.71 22.18 -22.17
N VAL A 76 19.74 21.45 -22.61
CA VAL A 76 19.70 20.57 -23.81
C VAL A 76 18.84 19.30 -23.59
N GLY A 77 18.35 19.06 -22.38
CA GLY A 77 17.62 17.85 -21.99
C GLY A 77 16.23 17.67 -22.63
N GLY A 78 15.72 18.65 -23.38
CA GLY A 78 14.51 18.47 -24.19
C GLY A 78 13.21 18.17 -23.41
N HIS A 79 12.10 18.09 -24.15
CA HIS A 79 10.72 18.04 -23.66
C HIS A 79 10.40 17.01 -22.56
N ASP A 80 11.27 16.04 -22.34
CA ASP A 80 11.12 14.97 -21.36
C ASP A 80 11.38 15.45 -19.92
N CYS A 81 12.33 16.38 -19.74
CA CYS A 81 12.69 16.92 -18.44
C CYS A 81 11.53 17.71 -17.78
N ILE A 82 10.71 18.43 -18.56
CA ILE A 82 9.60 19.21 -18.00
C ILE A 82 8.43 18.32 -17.53
N GLN A 83 8.20 17.18 -18.20
CA GLN A 83 7.17 16.22 -17.80
C GLN A 83 7.52 15.61 -16.45
N THR A 84 8.76 15.12 -16.30
CA THR A 84 9.27 14.55 -15.05
C THR A 84 9.26 15.57 -13.92
N ILE A 85 9.82 16.77 -14.13
CA ILE A 85 9.82 17.83 -13.12
C ILE A 85 8.40 18.25 -12.74
N GLY A 86 7.47 18.31 -13.71
CA GLY A 86 6.07 18.65 -13.46
C GLY A 86 5.39 17.65 -12.51
N VAL A 87 5.54 16.35 -12.76
CA VAL A 87 5.03 15.29 -11.88
C VAL A 87 5.65 15.40 -10.49
N LEU A 88 6.97 15.57 -10.41
CA LEU A 88 7.68 15.68 -9.13
C LEU A 88 7.22 16.88 -8.30
N ARG A 89 6.93 18.04 -8.91
CA ARG A 89 6.40 19.21 -8.19
C ARG A 89 5.01 18.94 -7.60
N ILE A 90 4.11 18.35 -8.38
CA ILE A 90 2.76 17.99 -7.91
C ILE A 90 2.85 16.95 -6.78
N SER A 91 3.69 15.93 -6.95
CA SER A 91 3.96 14.93 -5.91
C SER A 91 4.54 15.56 -4.65
N PHE A 92 5.50 16.48 -4.79
CA PHE A 92 6.15 17.09 -3.64
C PHE A 92 5.14 17.90 -2.81
N GLY A 93 4.24 18.63 -3.48
CA GLY A 93 3.16 19.34 -2.78
C GLY A 93 2.22 18.39 -2.05
N CYS A 94 1.86 17.27 -2.68
CA CYS A 94 1.07 16.21 -2.05
C CYS A 94 1.76 15.61 -0.82
N PHE A 95 3.05 15.30 -0.96
CA PHE A 95 3.89 14.81 0.13
C PHE A 95 3.89 15.79 1.30
N ILE A 96 4.14 17.09 1.05
CA ILE A 96 4.15 18.13 2.10
C ILE A 96 2.81 18.17 2.83
N PHE A 97 1.69 18.17 2.10
CA PHE A 97 0.35 18.19 2.70
C PHE A 97 0.14 17.01 3.65
N PHE A 98 0.32 15.78 3.16
CA PHE A 98 0.08 14.58 3.94
C PHE A 98 1.12 14.40 5.04
N PHE A 99 2.35 14.84 4.84
CA PHE A 99 3.38 14.81 5.88
C PHE A 99 3.09 15.80 7.01
N LEU A 100 2.59 17.00 6.72
CA LEU A 100 2.14 17.93 7.75
C LEU A 100 0.90 17.39 8.50
N MET A 101 -0.03 16.77 7.78
CA MET A 101 -1.15 16.06 8.42
C MET A 101 -0.67 14.92 9.31
N PHE A 102 0.35 14.16 8.90
CA PHE A 102 1.00 13.14 9.72
C PHE A 102 1.55 13.74 11.02
N LEU A 103 2.43 14.75 10.93
CA LEU A 103 3.05 15.38 12.10
C LEU A 103 2.03 15.93 13.09
N THR A 104 0.95 16.53 12.59
CA THR A 104 -0.11 17.15 13.42
C THR A 104 -1.10 16.14 14.01
N THR A 105 -1.13 14.90 13.53
CA THR A 105 -2.01 13.83 14.02
C THR A 105 -1.27 12.68 14.72
N LEU A 106 0.05 12.82 14.91
CA LEU A 106 0.88 11.88 15.67
C LEU A 106 0.30 11.62 17.06
N ASN A 107 0.33 10.36 17.49
CA ASN A 107 -0.10 9.92 18.81
C ASN A 107 -1.53 10.35 19.20
N THR A 108 -2.43 10.44 18.21
CA THR A 108 -3.88 10.56 18.49
C THR A 108 -4.39 9.17 18.81
N ASN A 109 -5.05 8.98 19.96
CA ASN A 109 -5.62 7.69 20.33
C ASN A 109 -7.12 7.78 20.62
N LYS A 110 -7.62 8.91 21.13
CA LYS A 110 -9.03 9.08 21.51
C LYS A 110 -9.82 10.00 20.57
N LEU A 111 -11.13 9.73 20.45
CA LEU A 111 -12.06 10.52 19.63
C LEU A 111 -12.31 11.93 20.20
N GLN A 112 -12.18 12.13 21.51
CA GLN A 112 -12.45 13.41 22.16
C GLN A 112 -11.26 14.37 22.18
N GLU A 113 -10.14 14.00 21.56
CA GLU A 113 -8.95 14.87 21.47
C GLU A 113 -9.10 15.98 20.42
N VAL A 114 -8.46 17.13 20.67
CA VAL A 114 -8.38 18.25 19.72
C VAL A 114 -7.78 17.81 18.38
N ARG A 115 -6.84 16.85 18.40
CA ARG A 115 -6.24 16.27 17.19
C ARG A 115 -7.25 15.52 16.33
N ASN A 116 -8.27 14.88 16.92
CA ASN A 116 -9.37 14.31 16.16
C ASN A 116 -10.24 15.40 15.52
N ALA A 117 -10.49 16.52 16.21
CA ALA A 117 -11.20 17.67 15.62
C ALA A 117 -10.41 18.28 14.45
N TRP A 118 -9.07 18.36 14.57
CA TRP A 118 -8.19 18.73 13.46
C TRP A 118 -8.30 17.72 12.30
N HIS A 119 -8.13 16.42 12.54
CA HIS A 119 -8.22 15.37 11.50
C HIS A 119 -9.59 15.33 10.80
N SER A 120 -10.68 15.40 11.56
CA SER A 120 -12.04 15.19 11.06
C SER A 120 -12.73 16.48 10.59
N GLY A 121 -12.20 17.64 10.94
CA GLY A 121 -12.83 18.95 10.72
C GLY A 121 -11.91 19.94 10.01
N TRP A 122 -12.03 21.22 10.41
CA TRP A 122 -11.20 22.37 10.02
C TRP A 122 -10.83 22.40 8.53
N TRP A 123 -11.80 22.09 7.67
CA TRP A 123 -11.59 21.91 6.23
C TRP A 123 -11.11 23.19 5.54
N LEU A 124 -11.59 24.36 5.95
CA LEU A 124 -11.14 25.62 5.38
C LEU A 124 -9.63 25.82 5.55
N ILE A 125 -9.10 25.57 6.75
CA ILE A 125 -7.67 25.66 7.05
C ILE A 125 -6.90 24.61 6.24
N LYS A 126 -7.42 23.39 6.13
CA LYS A 126 -6.79 22.33 5.31
C LYS A 126 -6.78 22.64 3.83
N CYS A 127 -7.84 23.26 3.29
CA CYS A 127 -7.87 23.69 1.90
C CYS A 127 -6.79 24.74 1.63
N VAL A 128 -6.63 25.71 2.54
CA VAL A 128 -5.54 26.70 2.46
C VAL A 128 -4.19 26.00 2.55
N LEU A 129 -4.01 25.09 3.50
CA LEU A 129 -2.78 24.30 3.66
C LEU A 129 -2.46 23.48 2.40
N LEU A 130 -3.48 22.86 1.79
CA LEU A 130 -3.36 22.09 0.56
C LEU A 130 -2.89 23.00 -0.59
N VAL A 131 -3.54 24.15 -0.81
CA VAL A 131 -3.15 25.09 -1.86
C VAL A 131 -1.71 25.59 -1.67
N ILE A 132 -1.34 25.98 -0.44
CA ILE A 132 0.02 26.41 -0.11
C ILE A 132 1.01 25.28 -0.39
N SER A 133 0.71 24.07 0.10
CA SER A 133 1.58 22.91 -0.10
C SER A 133 1.77 22.57 -1.58
N MET A 134 0.72 22.66 -2.40
CA MET A 134 0.77 22.37 -3.84
C MET A 134 1.50 23.46 -4.63
N THR A 135 1.44 24.72 -4.18
CA THR A 135 2.10 25.83 -4.87
C THR A 135 3.57 25.96 -4.47
N SER A 136 3.92 25.61 -3.22
CA SER A 136 5.28 25.77 -2.68
C SER A 136 6.41 25.16 -3.54
N PRO A 137 6.28 23.95 -4.15
CA PRO A 137 7.34 23.35 -4.92
C PRO A 137 7.59 24.09 -6.24
N PHE A 138 6.66 24.92 -6.73
CA PHE A 138 6.85 25.72 -7.94
C PHE A 138 7.83 26.88 -7.76
N PHE A 139 8.06 27.33 -6.52
CA PHE A 139 9.06 28.33 -6.21
C PHE A 139 10.48 27.75 -6.05
N LEU A 140 10.61 26.42 -6.02
CA LEU A 140 11.91 25.76 -5.90
C LEU A 140 12.62 25.64 -7.25
N HIS A 141 13.94 25.80 -7.22
CA HIS A 141 14.80 25.52 -8.37
C HIS A 141 14.75 24.04 -8.76
N SER A 142 15.01 23.72 -10.03
CA SER A 142 14.90 22.36 -10.57
C SER A 142 15.83 21.36 -9.86
N GLU A 143 17.00 21.79 -9.41
CA GLU A 143 17.94 20.96 -8.65
C GLU A 143 17.32 20.38 -7.36
N TYR A 144 16.58 21.19 -6.59
CA TYR A 144 15.92 20.72 -5.37
C TYR A 144 14.77 19.76 -5.66
N VAL A 145 14.08 19.95 -6.78
CA VAL A 145 13.01 19.03 -7.22
C VAL A 145 13.60 17.70 -7.68
N HIS A 146 14.76 17.72 -8.34
CA HIS A 146 15.48 16.51 -8.71
C HIS A 146 15.99 15.76 -7.46
N PHE A 147 16.51 16.48 -6.47
CA PHE A 147 16.87 15.90 -5.17
C PHE A 147 15.65 15.25 -4.49
N TYR A 148 14.49 15.91 -4.50
CA TYR A 148 13.24 15.31 -4.06
C TYR A 148 12.90 14.04 -4.84
N GLY A 149 13.15 14.00 -6.15
CA GLY A 149 12.96 12.79 -6.97
C GLY A 149 13.78 11.59 -6.49
N GLU A 150 15.06 11.79 -6.17
CA GLU A 150 15.91 10.74 -5.58
C GLU A 150 15.41 10.32 -4.19
N PHE A 151 15.01 11.28 -3.37
CA PHE A 151 14.41 11.00 -2.06
C PHE A 151 13.08 10.24 -2.19
N ALA A 152 12.25 10.59 -3.17
CA ALA A 152 10.98 9.95 -3.46
C ALA A 152 11.17 8.51 -3.95
N ARG A 153 12.27 8.19 -4.65
CA ARG A 153 12.62 6.80 -4.99
C ARG A 153 12.76 5.92 -3.75
N ILE A 154 13.44 6.43 -2.71
CA ILE A 154 13.58 5.72 -1.43
C ILE A 154 12.22 5.60 -0.72
N GLY A 155 11.46 6.70 -0.63
CA GLY A 155 10.14 6.69 0.00
C GLY A 155 9.13 5.77 -0.70
N ALA A 156 9.19 5.68 -2.03
CA ALA A 156 8.41 4.74 -2.82
C ALA A 156 8.78 3.28 -2.51
N GLY A 157 10.06 2.99 -2.28
CA GLY A 157 10.51 1.69 -1.80
C GLY A 157 9.95 1.33 -0.42
N VAL A 158 9.93 2.30 0.52
CA VAL A 158 9.30 2.12 1.84
C VAL A 158 7.80 1.89 1.69
N PHE A 159 7.12 2.65 0.82
CA PHE A 159 5.70 2.45 0.53
C PHE A 159 5.41 1.02 0.04
N LEU A 160 6.20 0.52 -0.91
CA LEU A 160 6.05 -0.85 -1.43
C LEU A 160 6.21 -1.90 -0.33
N ALA A 161 7.16 -1.73 0.59
CA ALA A 161 7.34 -2.64 1.72
C ALA A 161 6.13 -2.64 2.67
N LEU A 162 5.58 -1.45 3.00
CA LEU A 162 4.37 -1.34 3.81
C LEU A 162 3.15 -1.96 3.10
N GLN A 163 2.95 -1.63 1.82
CA GLN A 163 1.88 -2.19 1.02
C GLN A 163 1.97 -3.72 0.96
N LEU A 164 3.18 -4.26 0.81
CA LEU A 164 3.40 -5.70 0.77
C LEU A 164 3.04 -6.40 2.08
N ILE A 165 3.44 -5.83 3.23
CA ILE A 165 3.05 -6.36 4.55
C ILE A 165 1.53 -6.38 4.68
N SER A 166 0.86 -5.30 4.26
CA SER A 166 -0.60 -5.20 4.26
C SER A 166 -1.26 -6.26 3.38
N VAL A 167 -0.75 -6.47 2.15
CA VAL A 167 -1.24 -7.52 1.24
C VAL A 167 -1.06 -8.92 1.83
N ILE A 168 0.08 -9.23 2.45
CA ILE A 168 0.32 -10.52 3.09
C ILE A 168 -0.64 -10.74 4.28
N GLN A 169 -0.93 -9.69 5.05
CA GLN A 169 -1.91 -9.78 6.12
C GLN A 169 -3.33 -9.95 5.59
N PHE A 170 -3.69 -9.25 4.51
CA PHE A 170 -4.95 -9.44 3.81
C PHE A 170 -5.11 -10.87 3.28
N ILE A 171 -4.07 -11.46 2.69
CA ILE A 171 -4.07 -12.86 2.25
C ILE A 171 -4.29 -13.80 3.44
N ALA A 172 -3.67 -13.53 4.60
CA ALA A 172 -3.86 -14.33 5.81
C ALA A 172 -5.29 -14.20 6.36
N TRP A 173 -5.87 -13.00 6.34
CA TRP A 173 -7.26 -12.76 6.69
C TRP A 173 -8.21 -13.50 5.74
N TRP A 174 -7.96 -13.41 4.43
CA TRP A 174 -8.74 -14.10 3.40
C TRP A 174 -8.71 -15.63 3.61
N ASN A 175 -7.53 -16.18 3.89
CA ASN A 175 -7.36 -17.59 4.23
C ASN A 175 -8.25 -18.01 5.41
N ASN A 176 -8.28 -17.21 6.48
CA ASN A 176 -9.09 -17.50 7.67
C ASN A 176 -10.59 -17.32 7.42
N TYR A 177 -10.98 -16.39 6.54
CA TYR A 177 -12.38 -16.18 6.16
C TYR A 177 -12.97 -17.41 5.45
N TRP A 178 -12.21 -18.03 4.54
CA TRP A 178 -12.64 -19.25 3.85
C TRP A 178 -12.45 -20.53 4.69
N MET A 179 -11.61 -20.47 5.71
CA MET A 179 -11.36 -21.58 6.65
C MET A 179 -11.57 -21.17 8.12
N PRO A 180 -12.81 -20.79 8.53
CA PRO A 180 -13.06 -20.26 9.87
C PRO A 180 -13.05 -21.34 10.97
N ASP A 181 -13.28 -22.62 10.64
CA ASP A 181 -13.32 -23.73 11.61
C ASP A 181 -12.81 -25.05 11.01
N VAL A 182 -11.61 -25.48 11.46
CA VAL A 182 -10.99 -26.76 11.07
C VAL A 182 -11.84 -27.98 11.50
N LYS A 183 -12.74 -27.80 12.48
CA LYS A 183 -13.59 -28.88 13.03
C LYS A 183 -14.77 -29.28 12.14
N ARG A 184 -15.17 -28.44 11.17
CA ARG A 184 -16.26 -28.78 10.24
C ARG A 184 -15.69 -29.45 9.00
N LYS A 185 -15.95 -30.75 8.81
CA LYS A 185 -15.44 -31.59 7.69
C LYS A 185 -15.64 -30.93 6.31
N GLN A 186 -16.72 -30.15 6.12
CA GLN A 186 -17.02 -29.39 4.90
C GLN A 186 -16.08 -28.19 4.65
N SER A 187 -15.54 -27.54 5.70
CA SER A 187 -14.60 -26.41 5.58
C SER A 187 -13.21 -26.87 5.14
N CYS A 188 -12.78 -28.06 5.59
CA CYS A 188 -11.52 -28.67 5.16
C CYS A 188 -11.53 -29.03 3.66
N SER A 189 -12.62 -29.63 3.17
CA SER A 189 -12.80 -29.95 1.75
C SER A 189 -12.82 -28.70 0.86
N LEU A 190 -13.44 -27.61 1.31
CA LEU A 190 -13.48 -26.35 0.58
C LEU A 190 -12.10 -25.69 0.52
N GLY A 191 -11.35 -25.67 1.63
CA GLY A 191 -10.00 -25.11 1.68
C GLY A 191 -9.02 -25.84 0.76
N LEU A 192 -9.08 -27.17 0.74
CA LEU A 192 -8.29 -28.01 -0.18
C LEU A 192 -8.66 -27.76 -1.65
N PHE A 193 -9.95 -27.67 -1.96
CA PHE A 193 -10.42 -27.34 -3.30
C PHE A 193 -9.90 -25.97 -3.76
N MET A 194 -10.10 -24.93 -2.94
CA MET A 194 -9.65 -23.57 -3.26
C MET A 194 -8.12 -23.49 -3.40
N SER A 195 -7.38 -24.17 -2.52
CA SER A 195 -5.92 -24.25 -2.62
C SER A 195 -5.47 -24.88 -3.94
N THR A 196 -6.12 -25.98 -4.35
CA THR A 196 -5.85 -26.64 -5.63
C THR A 196 -6.10 -25.69 -6.80
N VAL A 197 -7.21 -24.95 -6.78
CA VAL A 197 -7.53 -23.95 -7.82
C VAL A 197 -6.42 -22.89 -7.93
N PHE A 198 -5.95 -22.33 -6.81
CA PHE A 198 -4.90 -21.32 -6.83
C PHE A 198 -3.55 -21.87 -7.33
N TYR A 199 -3.16 -23.08 -6.96
CA TYR A 199 -1.93 -23.70 -7.47
C TYR A 199 -2.03 -24.02 -8.96
N VAL A 200 -3.15 -24.57 -9.43
CA VAL A 200 -3.39 -24.82 -10.86
C VAL A 200 -3.34 -23.50 -11.64
N ALA A 201 -4.01 -22.45 -11.15
CA ALA A 201 -3.95 -21.13 -11.77
C ALA A 201 -2.53 -20.56 -11.81
N SER A 202 -1.73 -20.76 -10.75
CA SER A 202 -0.34 -20.32 -10.69
C SER A 202 0.55 -21.04 -11.71
N ILE A 203 0.40 -22.37 -11.83
CA ILE A 203 1.12 -23.18 -12.83
C ILE A 203 0.72 -22.76 -14.25
N CYS A 204 -0.58 -22.63 -14.51
CA CYS A 204 -1.08 -22.12 -15.80
C CYS A 204 -0.53 -20.73 -16.11
N GLY A 205 -0.44 -19.85 -15.11
CA GLY A 205 0.17 -18.53 -15.24
C GLY A 205 1.65 -18.59 -15.63
N VAL A 206 2.46 -19.43 -14.96
CA VAL A 206 3.87 -19.65 -15.32
C VAL A 206 4.01 -20.18 -16.76
N VAL A 207 3.18 -21.16 -17.15
CA VAL A 207 3.19 -21.70 -18.52
C VAL A 207 2.81 -20.63 -19.54
N ALA A 208 1.78 -19.83 -19.26
CA ALA A 208 1.37 -18.72 -20.11
C ALA A 208 2.49 -17.67 -20.24
N LEU A 209 3.21 -17.37 -19.16
CA LEU A 209 4.36 -16.46 -19.21
C LEU A 209 5.45 -16.95 -20.15
N TYR A 210 5.81 -18.24 -20.11
CA TYR A 210 6.77 -18.81 -21.06
C TYR A 210 6.29 -18.72 -22.50
N ILE A 211 5.03 -19.08 -22.76
CA ILE A 211 4.48 -19.06 -24.13
C ILE A 211 4.45 -17.64 -24.71
N LEU A 212 4.10 -16.65 -23.88
CA LEU A 212 3.87 -15.27 -24.35
C LEU A 212 5.14 -14.41 -24.37
N TYR A 213 6.08 -14.62 -23.44
CA TYR A 213 7.22 -13.72 -23.22
C TYR A 213 8.60 -14.37 -23.49
N VAL A 214 8.63 -15.66 -23.84
CA VAL A 214 9.85 -16.38 -24.25
C VAL A 214 9.65 -17.02 -25.64
N PRO A 215 9.50 -16.22 -26.72
CA PRO A 215 9.36 -16.75 -28.07
C PRO A 215 10.68 -17.33 -28.63
N ARG A 216 11.82 -16.97 -28.02
CA ARG A 216 13.17 -17.36 -28.46
C ARG A 216 14.04 -17.65 -27.23
N SER A 217 15.03 -18.53 -27.40
CA SER A 217 16.03 -18.82 -26.35
C SER A 217 16.93 -17.64 -25.99
N SER A 218 16.98 -16.61 -26.81
CA SER A 218 17.72 -15.37 -26.55
C SER A 218 17.09 -14.49 -25.45
N CYS A 219 15.86 -14.77 -25.03
CA CYS A 219 15.15 -14.02 -23.99
C CYS A 219 15.59 -14.44 -22.58
N THR A 220 16.89 -14.39 -22.31
CA THR A 220 17.53 -14.93 -21.10
C THR A 220 17.00 -14.31 -19.82
N LEU A 221 16.71 -13.02 -19.84
CA LEU A 221 16.23 -12.27 -18.67
C LEU A 221 14.79 -12.67 -18.31
N ASN A 222 13.89 -12.77 -19.29
CA ASN A 222 12.53 -13.29 -19.06
C ASN A 222 12.54 -14.76 -18.62
N ILE A 223 13.42 -15.59 -19.21
CA ILE A 223 13.64 -16.97 -18.74
C ILE A 223 14.05 -16.96 -17.26
N PHE A 224 15.01 -16.13 -16.87
CA PHE A 224 15.49 -16.03 -15.49
C PHE A 224 14.37 -15.61 -14.54
N PHE A 225 13.59 -14.56 -14.86
CA PHE A 225 12.48 -14.13 -14.01
C PHE A 225 11.44 -15.24 -13.83
N ILE A 226 10.96 -15.84 -14.92
CA ILE A 226 9.89 -16.84 -14.85
C ILE A 226 10.38 -18.13 -14.18
N THR A 227 11.62 -18.59 -14.47
CA THR A 227 12.22 -19.75 -13.78
C THR A 227 12.33 -19.49 -12.28
N TRP A 228 12.81 -18.32 -11.88
CA TRP A 228 12.98 -17.98 -10.47
C TRP A 228 11.63 -17.89 -9.74
N THR A 229 10.62 -17.28 -10.34
CA THR A 229 9.24 -17.28 -9.83
C THR A 229 8.74 -18.71 -9.61
N ALA A 230 8.96 -19.62 -10.58
CA ALA A 230 8.57 -21.03 -10.43
C ALA A 230 9.31 -21.73 -9.28
N VAL A 231 10.59 -21.43 -9.07
CA VAL A 231 11.37 -21.93 -7.92
C VAL A 231 10.80 -21.41 -6.61
N LEU A 232 10.48 -20.11 -6.50
CA LEU A 232 9.87 -19.53 -5.31
C LEU A 232 8.54 -20.21 -4.96
N LEU A 233 7.71 -20.50 -5.96
CA LEU A 233 6.46 -21.24 -5.80
C LEU A 233 6.67 -22.63 -5.17
N ILE A 234 7.64 -23.39 -5.69
CA ILE A 234 7.97 -24.72 -5.16
C ILE A 234 8.49 -24.61 -3.72
N VAL A 235 9.40 -23.67 -3.45
CA VAL A 235 9.98 -23.46 -2.11
C VAL A 235 8.89 -23.07 -1.09
N MET A 236 8.00 -22.13 -1.43
CA MET A 236 6.89 -21.74 -0.56
C MET A 236 5.94 -22.90 -0.27
N MET A 237 5.67 -23.78 -1.26
CA MET A 237 4.87 -24.98 -1.06
C MET A 237 5.56 -25.98 -0.11
N LEU A 238 6.85 -26.26 -0.31
CA LEU A 238 7.63 -27.16 0.53
C LEU A 238 7.71 -26.69 1.99
N ILE A 239 7.96 -25.39 2.22
CA ILE A 239 7.99 -24.81 3.57
C ILE A 239 6.63 -24.94 4.24
N THR A 240 5.54 -24.72 3.49
CA THR A 240 4.17 -24.82 4.03
C THR A 240 3.82 -26.23 4.47
N LEU A 241 4.25 -27.24 3.69
CA LEU A 241 4.04 -28.67 3.95
C LEU A 241 4.98 -29.24 5.02
N HIS A 242 6.04 -28.53 5.38
CA HIS A 242 7.01 -29.01 6.37
C HIS A 242 6.32 -29.29 7.72
N SER A 243 6.63 -30.44 8.33
CA SER A 243 5.94 -30.96 9.53
C SER A 243 5.92 -29.99 10.71
N LYS A 244 6.97 -29.18 10.87
CA LYS A 244 7.06 -28.16 11.94
C LYS A 244 6.20 -26.90 11.68
N VAL A 245 5.86 -26.61 10.41
CA VAL A 245 5.04 -25.46 10.03
C VAL A 245 3.57 -25.87 9.95
N ASN A 246 3.28 -26.95 9.23
CA ASN A 246 1.98 -27.59 9.04
C ASN A 246 0.82 -26.58 8.92
N ARG A 247 0.97 -25.60 8.02
CA ARG A 247 -0.06 -24.59 7.74
C ARG A 247 -0.93 -25.04 6.56
N GLY A 248 -2.18 -24.59 6.54
CA GLY A 248 -3.09 -24.88 5.43
C GLY A 248 -2.54 -24.39 4.10
N LEU A 249 -2.65 -25.21 3.05
CA LEU A 249 -2.12 -24.96 1.71
C LEU A 249 -2.78 -23.78 0.98
N LEU A 250 -3.95 -23.32 1.43
CA LEU A 250 -4.69 -22.22 0.79
C LEU A 250 -3.91 -20.90 0.81
N SER A 251 -3.30 -20.54 1.94
CA SER A 251 -2.48 -19.32 2.05
C SER A 251 -1.30 -19.32 1.09
N SER A 252 -0.62 -20.46 0.94
CA SER A 252 0.55 -20.61 0.05
C SER A 252 0.14 -20.63 -1.41
N GLY A 253 -1.03 -21.20 -1.74
CA GLY A 253 -1.63 -21.11 -3.07
C GLY A 253 -2.00 -19.68 -3.47
N ILE A 254 -2.64 -18.91 -2.58
CA ILE A 254 -2.95 -17.49 -2.85
C ILE A 254 -1.66 -16.68 -3.03
N MET A 255 -0.65 -16.94 -2.20
CA MET A 255 0.66 -16.29 -2.33
C MET A 255 1.35 -16.65 -3.64
N ALA A 256 1.28 -17.91 -4.08
CA ALA A 256 1.79 -18.35 -5.38
C ALA A 256 1.16 -17.56 -6.53
N ALA A 257 -0.17 -17.40 -6.52
CA ALA A 257 -0.87 -16.63 -7.54
C ALA A 257 -0.45 -15.14 -7.54
N TYR A 258 -0.25 -14.57 -6.35
CA TYR A 258 0.23 -13.19 -6.20
C TYR A 258 1.66 -13.00 -6.72
N VAL A 259 2.57 -13.93 -6.42
CA VAL A 259 3.96 -13.90 -6.90
C VAL A 259 4.02 -14.03 -8.43
N VAL A 260 3.21 -14.92 -9.03
CA VAL A 260 3.08 -15.01 -10.50
C VAL A 260 2.51 -13.72 -11.10
N PHE A 261 1.54 -13.09 -10.45
CA PHE A 261 1.00 -11.80 -10.87
C PHE A 261 2.06 -10.68 -10.83
N LEU A 262 2.90 -10.64 -9.79
CA LEU A 262 3.99 -9.66 -9.70
C LEU A 262 5.03 -9.88 -10.82
N CYS A 263 5.41 -11.12 -11.09
CA CYS A 263 6.29 -11.47 -12.20
C CYS A 263 5.70 -11.03 -13.55
N TRP A 264 4.41 -11.34 -13.80
CA TRP A 264 3.71 -10.88 -14.99
C TRP A 264 3.67 -9.36 -15.12
N SER A 265 3.37 -8.65 -14.02
CA SER A 265 3.35 -7.19 -13.97
C SER A 265 4.73 -6.58 -14.24
N ALA A 266 5.80 -7.25 -13.81
CA ALA A 266 7.17 -6.84 -14.07
C ALA A 266 7.55 -7.00 -15.54
N ILE A 267 7.30 -8.17 -16.14
CA ILE A 267 7.61 -8.42 -17.55
C ILE A 267 6.78 -7.51 -18.47
N ARG A 268 5.53 -7.18 -18.07
CA ARG A 268 4.71 -6.18 -18.78
C ARG A 268 5.27 -4.76 -18.73
N SER A 269 6.19 -4.47 -17.83
CA SER A 269 6.89 -3.18 -17.71
C SER A 269 8.15 -3.11 -18.59
N GLU A 270 8.53 -4.17 -19.31
CA GLU A 270 9.64 -4.13 -20.26
C GLU A 270 9.40 -3.06 -21.35
N PRO A 271 10.45 -2.32 -21.77
CA PRO A 271 10.31 -1.27 -22.77
C PRO A 271 9.85 -1.82 -24.13
N ALA A 272 8.99 -1.06 -24.82
CA ALA A 272 8.43 -1.47 -26.10
C ALA A 272 9.50 -1.52 -27.22
N GLY A 273 9.48 -2.58 -28.03
CA GLY A 273 10.47 -2.82 -29.08
C GLY A 273 11.63 -3.73 -28.65
N ASP A 274 11.64 -4.20 -27.40
CA ASP A 274 12.51 -5.31 -27.02
C ASP A 274 12.08 -6.60 -27.74
N LYS A 275 13.05 -7.44 -28.12
CA LYS A 275 12.86 -8.66 -28.92
C LYS A 275 11.95 -9.70 -28.24
N CYS A 276 11.77 -9.56 -26.92
CA CYS A 276 11.06 -10.50 -26.06
C CYS A 276 9.70 -9.97 -25.57
N SER A 277 9.42 -8.68 -25.77
CA SER A 277 8.15 -8.09 -25.37
C SER A 277 7.09 -8.31 -26.47
N PRO A 278 5.92 -8.89 -26.16
CA PRO A 278 4.81 -9.01 -27.10
C PRO A 278 4.17 -7.65 -27.41
N GLN A 279 4.58 -6.58 -26.71
CA GLN A 279 4.09 -5.23 -26.94
C GLN A 279 4.67 -4.68 -28.25
N LYS A 280 3.85 -4.68 -29.31
CA LYS A 280 4.17 -4.00 -30.56
C LYS A 280 4.44 -2.52 -30.29
N GLN A 281 5.47 -1.95 -30.94
CA GLN A 281 5.62 -0.50 -31.00
C GLN A 281 4.33 0.08 -31.60
N VAL A 282 3.57 0.80 -30.77
CA VAL A 282 2.28 1.36 -31.17
C VAL A 282 2.56 2.59 -32.03
N THR A 283 2.34 2.46 -33.33
CA THR A 283 2.37 3.56 -34.28
C THR A 283 1.10 4.41 -34.13
N GLY A 284 1.21 5.58 -33.52
CA GLY A 284 0.33 6.75 -33.75
C GLY A 284 -1.14 6.75 -33.28
N HIS A 285 -1.79 5.62 -33.02
CA HIS A 285 -3.17 5.59 -32.50
C HIS A 285 -3.21 5.01 -31.09
N HIS A 286 -3.71 5.80 -30.13
CA HIS A 286 -3.89 5.34 -28.76
C HIS A 286 -5.05 4.34 -28.70
N ASP A 287 -4.73 3.08 -28.46
CA ASP A 287 -5.72 2.03 -28.24
C ASP A 287 -6.54 2.35 -26.98
N TRP A 288 -7.88 2.28 -27.06
CA TRP A 288 -8.78 2.47 -25.93
C TRP A 288 -8.43 1.54 -24.76
N ILE A 289 -7.87 0.36 -25.04
CA ILE A 289 -7.36 -0.58 -24.04
C ILE A 289 -6.22 0.04 -23.22
N THR A 290 -5.33 0.82 -23.84
CA THR A 290 -4.21 1.48 -23.14
C THR A 290 -4.73 2.60 -22.22
N VAL A 291 -5.67 3.41 -22.71
CA VAL A 291 -6.32 4.47 -21.92
C VAL A 291 -7.06 3.89 -20.73
N PHE A 292 -7.83 2.82 -20.94
CA PHE A 292 -8.56 2.15 -19.88
C PHE A 292 -7.61 1.55 -18.82
N SER A 293 -6.53 0.88 -19.26
CA SER A 293 -5.52 0.31 -18.37
C SER A 293 -4.80 1.39 -17.54
N PHE A 294 -4.58 2.57 -18.12
CA PHE A 294 -3.99 3.71 -17.43
C PHE A 294 -4.85 4.17 -16.24
N PHE A 295 -6.16 4.34 -16.44
CA PHE A 295 -7.08 4.74 -15.36
C PHE A 295 -7.23 3.65 -14.30
N ILE A 296 -7.25 2.37 -14.71
CA ILE A 296 -7.16 1.26 -13.75
C ILE A 296 -5.89 1.38 -12.91
N GLY A 297 -4.75 1.71 -13.53
CA GLY A 297 -3.50 1.97 -12.84
C GLY A 297 -3.63 3.06 -11.77
N ILE A 298 -4.21 4.22 -12.11
CA ILE A 298 -4.47 5.29 -11.14
C ILE A 298 -5.36 4.79 -9.99
N CYS A 299 -6.47 4.12 -10.31
CA CYS A 299 -7.35 3.54 -9.28
C CYS A 299 -6.61 2.54 -8.40
N ALA A 300 -5.74 1.70 -8.96
CA ALA A 300 -4.94 0.74 -8.21
C ALA A 300 -3.96 1.42 -7.26
N ILE A 301 -3.31 2.52 -7.67
CA ILE A 301 -2.44 3.32 -6.80
C ILE A 301 -3.24 3.89 -5.64
N VAL A 302 -4.38 4.53 -5.91
CA VAL A 302 -5.22 5.11 -4.84
C VAL A 302 -5.74 4.04 -3.89
N MET A 303 -6.19 2.90 -4.41
CA MET A 303 -6.68 1.79 -3.60
C MET A 303 -5.56 1.15 -2.77
N ALA A 304 -4.36 0.99 -3.33
CA ALA A 304 -3.19 0.51 -2.61
C ALA A 304 -2.82 1.43 -1.44
N THR A 305 -2.75 2.75 -1.70
CA THR A 305 -2.46 3.75 -0.66
C THR A 305 -3.55 3.78 0.40
N PHE A 306 -4.83 3.77 0.00
CA PHE A 306 -5.95 3.81 0.91
C PHE A 306 -6.04 2.57 1.79
N SER A 307 -5.94 1.37 1.20
CA SER A 307 -5.99 0.09 1.93
C SER A 307 -4.80 -0.06 2.89
N THR A 308 -3.58 0.28 2.44
CA THR A 308 -2.40 0.25 3.29
C THR A 308 -2.54 1.25 4.44
N GLY A 309 -3.08 2.45 4.19
CA GLY A 309 -3.21 3.50 5.20
C GLY A 309 -4.22 3.20 6.31
N ILE A 310 -5.25 2.39 6.02
CA ILE A 310 -6.22 1.95 7.05
C ILE A 310 -5.77 0.70 7.80
N ASP A 311 -4.75 0.00 7.32
CA ASP A 311 -4.27 -1.26 7.88
C ASP A 311 -3.20 -1.06 8.96
N SER A 312 -3.42 -0.08 9.87
CA SER A 312 -2.49 0.23 10.96
C SER A 312 -2.26 -0.95 11.92
N GLU A 313 -3.27 -1.83 12.04
CA GLU A 313 -3.24 -3.01 12.91
C GLU A 313 -2.17 -4.03 12.52
N SER A 314 -1.85 -4.12 11.22
CA SER A 314 -0.77 -4.98 10.73
C SER A 314 0.61 -4.58 11.26
N PHE A 315 0.76 -3.33 11.72
CA PHE A 315 2.03 -2.75 12.16
C PHE A 315 2.12 -2.52 13.68
N GLN A 316 1.08 -2.92 14.43
CA GLN A 316 1.13 -2.87 15.89
C GLN A 316 2.01 -4.00 16.44
N PHE A 317 3.10 -3.64 17.11
CA PHE A 317 4.04 -4.59 17.71
C PHE A 317 3.52 -5.25 19.00
N ARG A 318 2.49 -4.67 19.64
CA ARG A 318 1.86 -5.16 20.87
C ARG A 318 0.36 -5.30 20.62
N LYS A 319 -0.13 -6.54 20.53
CA LYS A 319 -1.55 -6.87 20.25
C LYS A 319 -2.42 -6.98 21.50
N ASP A 320 -1.88 -6.63 22.66
CA ASP A 320 -2.50 -6.88 23.97
C ASP A 320 -3.23 -5.64 24.54
N GLU A 321 -3.36 -4.57 23.77
CA GLU A 321 -4.15 -3.38 24.16
C GLU A 321 -5.64 -3.64 23.89
N VAL A 322 -6.47 -3.47 24.93
CA VAL A 322 -7.92 -3.61 24.83
C VAL A 322 -8.48 -2.36 24.15
N GLU A 323 -9.14 -2.52 23.00
CA GLU A 323 -9.82 -1.41 22.32
C GLU A 323 -10.97 -0.87 23.20
N GLU A 324 -10.93 0.43 23.48
CA GLU A 324 -11.98 1.13 24.22
C GLU A 324 -13.03 1.73 23.26
N GLU A 325 -14.26 1.94 23.74
CA GLU A 325 -15.36 2.48 22.90
C GLU A 325 -15.01 3.85 22.29
N ASP A 326 -14.20 4.66 22.96
CA ASP A 326 -13.80 6.01 22.56
C ASP A 326 -12.50 6.07 21.74
N ASP A 327 -11.91 4.92 21.42
CA ASP A 327 -10.73 4.84 20.56
C ASP A 327 -11.06 5.21 19.10
N ILE A 328 -10.06 5.81 18.45
CA ILE A 328 -10.15 6.14 17.03
C ILE A 328 -10.22 4.88 16.15
N PRO A 329 -10.96 4.90 15.03
CA PRO A 329 -11.20 3.71 14.21
C PRO A 329 -9.98 3.21 13.42
N TYR A 330 -8.92 4.00 13.32
CA TYR A 330 -7.63 3.67 12.70
C TYR A 330 -6.61 4.72 13.14
N LYS A 331 -5.31 4.40 13.13
CA LYS A 331 -4.27 5.35 13.56
C LYS A 331 -4.09 6.47 12.51
N TYR A 332 -4.56 7.68 12.82
CA TYR A 332 -4.55 8.82 11.89
C TYR A 332 -3.14 9.18 11.38
N GLY A 333 -2.15 9.17 12.28
CA GLY A 333 -0.75 9.42 11.89
C GLY A 333 -0.28 8.40 10.84
N PHE A 334 -0.47 7.11 11.10
CA PHE A 334 -0.08 6.06 10.15
C PHE A 334 -0.77 6.22 8.79
N PHE A 335 -2.08 6.52 8.80
CA PHE A 335 -2.83 6.80 7.58
C PHE A 335 -2.21 7.92 6.75
N HIS A 336 -1.92 9.08 7.36
CA HIS A 336 -1.33 10.21 6.64
C HIS A 336 0.13 9.96 6.21
N LEU A 337 0.89 9.17 6.99
CA LEU A 337 2.23 8.74 6.61
C LEU A 337 2.19 7.86 5.35
N VAL A 338 1.26 6.91 5.28
CA VAL A 338 1.09 6.07 4.09
C VAL A 338 0.68 6.90 2.87
N PHE A 339 -0.16 7.92 3.03
CA PHE A 339 -0.51 8.83 1.94
C PHE A 339 0.67 9.71 1.48
N SER A 340 1.53 10.15 2.40
CA SER A 340 2.73 10.93 2.04
C SER A 340 3.77 10.07 1.31
N LEU A 341 3.98 8.83 1.75
CA LEU A 341 4.79 7.84 1.03
C LEU A 341 4.14 7.43 -0.31
N GLY A 342 2.82 7.32 -0.34
CA GLY A 342 2.03 7.07 -1.55
C GLY A 342 2.18 8.18 -2.58
N ALA A 343 2.38 9.43 -2.14
CA ALA A 343 2.68 10.55 -3.03
C ALA A 343 3.98 10.33 -3.79
N MET A 344 5.04 9.97 -3.07
CA MET A 344 6.33 9.61 -3.65
C MET A 344 6.22 8.40 -4.59
N TYR A 345 5.46 7.39 -4.19
CA TYR A 345 5.22 6.20 -4.99
C TYR A 345 4.56 6.51 -6.33
N PHE A 346 3.41 7.21 -6.35
CA PHE A 346 2.74 7.50 -7.63
C PHE A 346 3.64 8.32 -8.57
N ALA A 347 4.46 9.22 -8.01
CA ALA A 347 5.40 10.00 -8.80
C ALA A 347 6.40 9.10 -9.53
N MET A 348 6.99 8.14 -8.81
CA MET A 348 7.91 7.17 -9.41
C MET A 348 7.24 6.35 -10.50
N LEU A 349 5.99 5.93 -10.32
CA LEU A 349 5.28 5.20 -11.37
C LEU A 349 5.03 6.05 -12.62
N PHE A 350 4.69 7.33 -12.42
CA PHE A 350 4.38 8.25 -13.51
C PHE A 350 5.61 8.64 -14.33
N ILE A 351 6.80 8.61 -13.71
CA ILE A 351 8.09 8.87 -14.37
C ILE A 351 8.87 7.57 -14.67
N ASN A 352 8.21 6.41 -14.60
CA ASN A 352 8.81 5.10 -14.89
C ASN A 352 10.06 4.75 -14.06
N TRP A 353 10.17 5.28 -12.84
CA TRP A 353 11.30 5.13 -11.90
C TRP A 353 12.63 5.75 -12.37
N ASP A 354 12.61 6.47 -13.49
CA ASP A 354 13.80 7.07 -14.09
C ASP A 354 13.60 8.57 -14.32
N LEU A 355 14.40 9.35 -13.60
CA LEU A 355 14.39 10.81 -13.58
C LEU A 355 14.86 11.43 -14.91
N ASN A 356 15.56 10.65 -15.73
CA ASN A 356 16.16 11.11 -16.98
C ASN A 356 15.49 10.52 -18.23
N SER A 357 14.58 9.56 -18.07
CA SER A 357 13.90 8.92 -19.19
C SER A 357 12.70 9.73 -19.71
N SER A 358 12.39 9.52 -20.99
CA SER A 358 11.17 10.04 -21.58
C SER A 358 9.96 9.21 -21.16
N THR A 359 8.88 9.89 -20.77
CA THR A 359 7.63 9.22 -20.42
C THR A 359 6.71 9.16 -21.62
N ARG A 360 6.06 8.02 -21.83
CA ARG A 360 5.08 7.86 -22.90
C ARG A 360 3.69 8.25 -22.40
N THR A 361 2.94 8.98 -23.22
CA THR A 361 1.54 9.33 -22.93
C THR A 361 0.69 8.09 -22.69
N TRP A 362 -0.26 8.17 -21.75
CA TRP A 362 -1.12 7.06 -21.35
C TRP A 362 -0.38 5.80 -20.88
N SER A 363 0.85 5.95 -20.38
CA SER A 363 1.62 4.85 -19.78
C SER A 363 2.02 5.15 -18.34
N ILE A 364 2.21 4.10 -17.55
CA ILE A 364 2.70 4.12 -16.17
C ILE A 364 3.64 2.92 -16.07
N ASP A 365 4.74 3.06 -15.35
CA ASP A 365 5.62 1.94 -15.02
C ASP A 365 6.18 1.19 -16.25
N VAL A 366 6.60 1.90 -17.29
CA VAL A 366 7.21 1.28 -18.48
C VAL A 366 8.69 1.61 -18.53
N GLY A 367 9.54 0.61 -18.35
CA GLY A 367 10.99 0.71 -18.41
C GLY A 367 11.70 -0.36 -17.60
N TRP A 368 13.00 -0.50 -17.81
CA TRP A 368 13.84 -1.45 -17.09
C TRP A 368 13.87 -1.18 -15.58
N ALA A 369 13.90 0.09 -15.17
CA ALA A 369 13.85 0.46 -13.76
C ALA A 369 12.55 -0.05 -13.09
N SER A 370 11.39 0.20 -13.71
CA SER A 370 10.10 -0.32 -13.22
C SER A 370 10.05 -1.85 -13.19
N THR A 371 10.58 -2.51 -14.23
CA THR A 371 10.68 -3.97 -14.32
C THR A 371 11.44 -4.54 -13.11
N TRP A 372 12.64 -4.03 -12.84
CA TRP A 372 13.47 -4.49 -11.72
C TRP A 372 12.85 -4.19 -10.35
N VAL A 373 12.24 -3.02 -10.17
CA VAL A 373 11.54 -2.69 -8.92
C VAL A 373 10.45 -3.71 -8.62
N LYS A 374 9.67 -4.11 -9.64
CA LYS A 374 8.60 -5.11 -9.49
C LYS A 374 9.12 -6.52 -9.20
N ILE A 375 10.21 -6.94 -9.86
CA ILE A 375 10.88 -8.23 -9.57
C ILE A 375 11.45 -8.26 -8.15
N ILE A 376 12.11 -7.18 -7.73
CA ILE A 376 12.63 -7.07 -6.36
C ILE A 376 11.47 -7.11 -5.35
N ASN A 377 10.36 -6.42 -5.65
CA ASN A 377 9.16 -6.46 -4.82
C ASN A 377 8.56 -7.87 -4.72
N GLU A 378 8.58 -8.65 -5.81
CA GLU A 378 8.20 -10.07 -5.80
C GLU A 378 9.09 -10.90 -4.87
N TRP A 379 10.41 -10.70 -4.93
CA TRP A 379 11.35 -11.43 -4.07
C TRP A 379 11.17 -11.08 -2.60
N PHE A 380 10.94 -9.80 -2.29
CA PHE A 380 10.58 -9.38 -0.94
C PHE A 380 9.25 -9.99 -0.50
N ALA A 381 8.26 -10.07 -1.38
CA ALA A 381 6.97 -10.68 -1.09
C ALA A 381 7.13 -12.14 -0.65
N ALA A 382 7.81 -12.94 -1.47
CA ALA A 382 8.09 -14.33 -1.16
C ALA A 382 8.91 -14.46 0.14
N THR A 383 9.93 -13.61 0.33
CA THR A 383 10.80 -13.65 1.50
C THR A 383 10.07 -13.33 2.80
N ILE A 384 9.27 -12.25 2.84
CA ILE A 384 8.49 -11.87 4.01
C ILE A 384 7.45 -12.95 4.33
N TYR A 385 6.81 -13.52 3.30
CA TYR A 385 5.87 -14.62 3.48
C TYR A 385 6.52 -15.86 4.09
N MET A 386 7.65 -16.31 3.53
CA MET A 386 8.40 -17.46 4.05
C MET A 386 8.88 -17.20 5.49
N TRP A 387 9.39 -16.00 5.77
CA TRP A 387 9.79 -15.61 7.12
C TRP A 387 8.62 -15.65 8.11
N LYS A 388 7.42 -15.19 7.70
CA LYS A 388 6.21 -15.26 8.53
C LYS A 388 5.82 -16.71 8.89
N LEU A 389 6.09 -17.68 8.00
CA LEU A 389 5.87 -19.10 8.26
C LEU A 389 6.95 -19.69 9.18
N ILE A 390 8.21 -19.32 8.98
CA ILE A 390 9.37 -19.91 9.67
C ILE A 390 9.59 -19.30 11.07
N SER A 391 9.38 -18.00 11.23
CA SER A 391 9.68 -17.24 12.47
C SER A 391 9.07 -17.84 13.74
N PRO A 392 7.79 -18.26 13.78
CA PRO A 392 7.21 -18.89 14.95
C PRO A 392 7.90 -20.21 15.33
N VAL A 393 8.28 -21.01 14.33
CA VAL A 393 8.93 -22.31 14.53
C VAL A 393 10.32 -22.14 15.12
N VAL A 394 11.09 -21.19 14.59
CA VAL A 394 12.45 -20.87 15.09
C VAL A 394 12.38 -20.34 16.51
N ARG A 395 11.41 -19.47 16.81
CA ARG A 395 11.22 -18.92 18.16
C ARG A 395 10.80 -19.99 19.17
N GLN A 396 9.92 -20.92 18.79
CA GLN A 396 9.53 -22.04 19.65
C GLN A 396 10.69 -23.00 19.93
N ALA A 397 11.50 -23.35 18.91
CA ALA A 397 12.68 -24.18 19.10
C ALA A 397 13.67 -23.56 20.09
N LYS A 398 13.91 -22.24 19.99
CA LYS A 398 14.79 -21.51 20.90
C LYS A 398 14.29 -21.54 22.36
N ILE A 399 12.98 -21.43 22.60
CA ILE A 399 12.41 -21.50 23.95
C ILE A 399 12.57 -22.91 24.54
N VAL A 400 12.42 -23.97 23.73
CA VAL A 400 12.64 -25.35 24.17
C VAL A 400 14.10 -25.58 24.53
N ASP A 401 15.04 -25.09 23.72
CA ASP A 401 16.47 -25.20 24.01
C ASP A 401 16.88 -24.39 25.26
N GLU A 402 16.37 -23.16 25.42
CA GLU A 402 16.64 -22.34 26.63
C GLU A 402 16.00 -22.93 27.89
N GLY A 403 14.81 -23.51 27.79
CA GLY A 403 14.14 -24.21 28.89
C GLY A 403 14.81 -25.54 29.26
N ALA A 404 15.47 -26.21 28.31
CA ALA A 404 16.25 -27.43 28.56
C ALA A 404 17.64 -27.14 29.15
N ILE A 405 18.13 -25.89 29.09
CA ILE A 405 19.42 -25.46 29.67
C ILE A 405 19.28 -24.96 31.11
N GLN A 406 18.07 -24.77 31.65
CA GLN A 406 17.90 -24.65 33.11
C GLN A 406 18.02 -26.06 33.73
N PRO A 407 19.11 -26.38 34.44
CA PRO A 407 19.19 -27.65 35.14
C PRO A 407 18.11 -27.63 36.21
N ASP A 408 17.35 -28.72 36.22
CA ASP A 408 16.42 -29.12 37.25
C ASP A 408 17.00 -28.83 38.65
N GLN A 409 16.58 -27.71 39.24
CA GLN A 409 16.74 -27.38 40.64
C GLN A 409 15.36 -26.99 41.16
N SER A 410 14.52 -27.97 41.49
CA SER A 410 13.83 -28.04 42.79
C SER A 410 12.80 -29.16 42.86
N CYS A 411 13.07 -30.10 43.77
CA CYS A 411 12.22 -31.11 44.43
C CYS A 411 11.39 -32.09 43.59
#